data_AF-X7EJW0-F1
#
_entry.id   AF-X7EJW0-F1
#
_cell.length_a   1.000
_cell.length_b   1.000
_cell.length_c   1.000
_cell.angle_alpha   90.00
_cell.angle_beta   90.00
_cell.angle_gamma   90.00
#
_symmetry.space_group_name_H-M   'P 1'
#
loop_
_entity.id
_entity.type
_entity.pdbx_description
1 polymer ?
#
loop_
_entity_poly.entity_id
_entity_poly.type
_entity_poly.pdbx_seq_one_letter_code
_entity_poly.pdbx_strand_id
1 'polypeptide(L)'
;MSSRLIYWATMPEMAWLDPADTPVALGTLTVRAASGELADLLPEAEHIDAVLARRYDLTATEAAEMRRVCEHVASAVPCGRTYARLVTENVPAEERRAFAESLLHVAAEGRTDPWTAASVARAFGLPDVALPHARRA
;
A
#
# COMPACT_ATOMS: atom_id res chain seq x y z
N MET A 1 -9.76 11.59 -11.09
CA MET A 1 -10.83 12.08 -10.20
C MET A 1 -11.13 11.01 -9.17
N SER A 2 -10.48 11.05 -8.01
CA SER A 2 -10.60 10.03 -6.94
C SER A 2 -11.64 10.41 -5.87
N SER A 3 -12.64 11.20 -6.26
CA SER A 3 -13.59 11.82 -5.33
C SER A 3 -14.39 10.79 -4.53
N ARG A 4 -14.66 9.61 -5.10
CA ARG A 4 -15.33 8.51 -4.39
C ARG A 4 -14.46 7.88 -3.31
N LEU A 5 -13.21 7.57 -3.64
CA LEU A 5 -12.26 7.02 -2.66
C LEU A 5 -12.01 7.99 -1.50
N ILE A 6 -11.87 9.29 -1.76
CA ILE A 6 -11.73 10.32 -0.71
C ILE A 6 -13.00 10.38 0.15
N TYR A 7 -14.18 10.32 -0.47
CA TYR A 7 -15.45 10.31 0.26
C TYR A 7 -15.58 9.08 1.16
N TRP A 8 -15.25 7.88 0.66
CA TRP A 8 -15.20 6.66 1.48
C TRP A 8 -14.23 6.78 2.64
N ALA A 9 -13.03 7.30 2.41
CA ALA A 9 -12.00 7.40 3.44
C ALA A 9 -12.31 8.45 4.52
N THR A 10 -13.20 9.40 4.23
CA THR A 10 -13.59 10.50 5.13
C THR A 10 -14.96 10.28 5.78
N MET A 11 -15.85 9.54 5.13
CA MET A 11 -17.19 9.17 5.62
C MET A 11 -17.47 7.67 5.40
N PRO A 12 -16.73 6.77 6.05
CA PRO A 12 -16.81 5.32 5.80
C PRO A 12 -18.16 4.70 6.17
N GLU A 13 -18.92 5.33 7.07
CA GLU A 13 -20.27 4.89 7.45
C GLU A 13 -21.31 5.10 6.31
N MET A 14 -20.99 5.98 5.35
CA MET A 14 -21.91 6.47 4.31
C MET A 14 -21.51 6.02 2.91
N ALA A 15 -20.45 5.23 2.79
CA ALA A 15 -19.88 4.82 1.52
C ALA A 15 -19.22 3.44 1.63
N TRP A 16 -18.96 2.84 0.48
CA TRP A 16 -18.24 1.58 0.36
C TRP A 16 -17.05 1.77 -0.58
N LEU A 17 -16.02 0.94 -0.41
CA LEU A 17 -14.89 0.93 -1.33
C LEU A 17 -15.31 0.26 -2.64
N ASP A 18 -15.31 1.01 -3.73
CA ASP A 18 -15.48 0.43 -5.07
C ASP A 18 -14.28 -0.49 -5.37
N PRO A 19 -14.48 -1.74 -5.80
CA PRO A 19 -13.40 -2.64 -6.19
C PRO A 19 -12.41 -2.01 -7.18
N ALA A 20 -12.88 -1.14 -8.08
CA ALA A 20 -12.03 -0.42 -9.03
C ALA A 20 -11.06 0.56 -8.36
N ASP A 21 -11.37 1.03 -7.15
CA ASP A 21 -10.53 1.93 -6.36
C ASP A 21 -9.52 1.16 -5.47
N THR A 22 -9.61 -0.18 -5.38
CA THR A 22 -8.68 -1.02 -4.59
C THR A 22 -7.21 -0.73 -4.89
N PRO A 23 -6.79 -0.59 -6.17
CA PRO A 23 -5.41 -0.30 -6.48
C PRO A 23 -4.92 1.01 -5.88
N VAL A 24 -5.72 2.08 -6.02
CA VAL A 24 -5.40 3.40 -5.50
C VAL A 24 -5.46 3.39 -3.97
N ALA A 25 -6.39 2.65 -3.36
CA ALA A 25 -6.49 2.54 -1.91
C ALA A 25 -5.22 1.92 -1.28
N LEU A 26 -4.69 0.85 -1.88
CA LEU A 26 -3.45 0.20 -1.45
C LEU A 26 -2.22 1.10 -1.71
N GLY A 27 -2.18 1.79 -2.86
CA GLY A 27 -1.13 2.76 -3.16
C GLY A 27 -1.13 3.93 -2.17
N THR A 28 -2.30 4.49 -1.83
CA THR A 28 -2.45 5.55 -0.82
C THR A 28 -2.00 5.09 0.56
N LEU A 29 -2.32 3.86 0.96
CA LEU A 29 -1.83 3.28 2.22
C LEU A 29 -0.30 3.25 2.23
N THR A 30 0.31 2.86 1.11
CA THR A 30 1.77 2.79 0.93
C THR A 30 2.42 4.17 1.02
N VAL A 31 1.86 5.19 0.35
CA VAL A 31 2.34 6.58 0.45
C VAL A 31 2.32 7.06 1.91
N ARG A 32 1.24 6.79 2.65
CA ARG A 32 1.14 7.16 4.07
C ARG A 32 2.15 6.39 4.92
N ALA A 33 2.36 5.11 4.65
CA ALA A 33 3.31 4.27 5.37
C ALA A 33 4.78 4.63 5.08
N ALA A 34 5.09 5.09 3.87
CA ALA A 34 6.43 5.56 3.46
C ALA A 34 6.85 6.85 4.18
N SER A 35 5.91 7.63 4.72
CA SER A 35 6.24 8.76 5.61
C SER A 35 6.38 8.37 7.09
N GLY A 36 6.35 7.07 7.40
CA GLY A 36 6.32 6.55 8.77
C GLY A 36 6.97 5.17 8.89
N GLU A 37 6.18 4.14 9.18
CA GLU A 37 6.66 2.78 9.50
C GLU A 37 7.53 2.14 8.40
N LEU A 38 7.34 2.53 7.13
CA LEU A 38 8.08 2.00 5.98
C LEU A 38 9.06 2.99 5.36
N ALA A 39 9.41 4.09 6.05
CA ALA A 39 10.27 5.14 5.49
C ALA A 39 11.64 4.63 5.02
N ASP A 40 12.27 3.73 5.77
CA ASP A 40 13.58 3.15 5.41
C ASP A 40 13.49 2.18 4.22
N LEU A 41 12.30 1.63 3.94
CA LEU A 41 12.07 0.67 2.85
C LEU A 41 11.64 1.34 1.55
N LEU A 42 11.08 2.54 1.64
CA LEU A 42 10.56 3.32 0.52
C LEU A 42 11.11 4.75 0.60
N PRO A 43 12.45 4.93 0.51
CA PRO A 43 13.08 6.23 0.71
C PRO A 43 12.77 7.22 -0.43
N GLU A 44 12.38 6.73 -1.60
CA GLU A 44 12.12 7.52 -2.80
C GLU A 44 10.77 7.17 -3.40
N ALA A 45 10.15 8.15 -4.06
CA ALA A 45 8.84 7.98 -4.67
C ALA A 45 8.85 6.92 -5.79
N GLU A 46 9.98 6.77 -6.46
CA GLU A 46 10.26 5.78 -7.50
C GLU A 46 10.17 4.33 -6.98
N HIS A 47 10.39 4.10 -5.69
CA HIS A 47 10.14 2.78 -5.09
C HIS A 47 8.65 2.45 -5.09
N ILE A 48 7.80 3.43 -4.77
CA ILE A 48 6.34 3.25 -4.83
C ILE A 48 5.91 3.04 -6.29
N ASP A 49 6.50 3.77 -7.24
CA ASP A 49 6.26 3.57 -8.68
C ASP A 49 6.61 2.13 -9.10
N ALA A 50 7.76 1.61 -8.68
CA ALA A 50 8.16 0.23 -8.97
C ALA A 50 7.23 -0.81 -8.36
N VAL A 51 6.69 -0.57 -7.15
CA VAL A 51 5.70 -1.45 -6.52
C VAL A 51 4.39 -1.47 -7.30
N LEU A 52 3.89 -0.29 -7.70
CA LEU A 52 2.66 -0.16 -8.48
C LEU A 52 2.81 -0.80 -9.87
N ALA A 53 3.92 -0.51 -10.55
CA ALA A 53 4.26 -1.11 -11.84
C ALA A 53 4.28 -2.63 -11.77
N ARG A 54 4.99 -3.19 -10.78
CA ARG A 54 5.07 -4.63 -10.55
C ARG A 54 3.70 -5.25 -10.26
N ARG A 55 2.89 -4.62 -9.39
CA ARG A 55 1.64 -5.21 -8.91
C ARG A 55 0.55 -5.20 -9.98
N TYR A 56 0.49 -4.16 -10.80
CA TYR A 56 -0.61 -3.92 -11.74
C TYR A 56 -0.20 -3.95 -13.21
N ASP A 57 1.02 -4.41 -13.50
CA ASP A 57 1.57 -4.51 -14.87
C ASP A 57 1.53 -3.16 -15.62
N LEU A 58 1.97 -2.10 -14.92
CA LEU A 58 1.96 -0.73 -15.45
C LEU A 58 3.33 -0.36 -16.03
N THR A 59 3.31 0.49 -17.04
CA THR A 59 4.51 1.22 -17.48
C THR A 59 4.97 2.20 -16.40
N ALA A 60 6.23 2.65 -16.49
CA ALA A 60 6.77 3.63 -15.56
C ALA A 60 5.94 4.93 -15.50
N THR A 61 5.41 5.38 -16.64
CA THR A 61 4.56 6.58 -16.71
C THR A 61 3.22 6.35 -16.00
N GLU A 62 2.54 5.25 -16.28
CA GLU A 62 1.26 4.91 -15.65
C GLU A 62 1.41 4.72 -14.13
N ALA A 63 2.50 4.08 -13.68
CA ALA A 63 2.79 3.93 -12.26
C ALA A 63 3.01 5.28 -11.57
N ALA A 64 3.80 6.18 -12.19
CA ALA A 64 4.01 7.53 -11.66
C ALA A 64 2.72 8.36 -11.63
N GLU A 65 1.85 8.22 -12.64
CA GLU A 65 0.52 8.84 -12.64
C GLU A 65 -0.35 8.29 -11.51
N MET A 66 -0.38 6.97 -11.34
CA MET A 66 -1.12 6.32 -10.26
C MET A 66 -0.60 6.74 -8.88
N ARG A 67 0.72 6.85 -8.69
CA ARG A 67 1.30 7.36 -7.43
C ARG A 67 0.86 8.78 -7.14
N ARG A 68 0.88 9.69 -8.12
CA ARG A 68 0.38 11.07 -7.93
C ARG A 68 -1.09 11.09 -7.49
N VAL A 69 -1.90 10.19 -8.03
CA VAL A 69 -3.28 10.01 -7.57
C VAL A 69 -3.30 9.53 -6.11
N CYS A 70 -2.46 8.56 -5.75
CA CYS A 70 -2.36 8.05 -4.38
C CYS A 70 -1.93 9.14 -3.39
N GLU A 71 -0.95 9.97 -3.76
CA GLU A 71 -0.46 11.13 -2.98
C GLU A 71 -1.54 12.19 -2.80
N HIS A 72 -2.29 12.49 -3.85
CA HIS A 72 -3.43 13.41 -3.77
C HIS A 72 -4.47 12.92 -2.76
N VAL A 73 -4.87 11.65 -2.85
CA VAL A 73 -5.81 11.05 -1.88
C VAL A 73 -5.21 11.06 -0.47
N ALA A 74 -3.93 10.72 -0.32
CA ALA A 74 -3.24 10.73 0.98
C ALA A 74 -3.27 12.12 1.63
N SER A 75 -3.10 13.19 0.86
CA SER A 75 -3.16 14.58 1.33
C SER A 75 -4.58 15.07 1.64
N ALA A 76 -5.58 14.53 0.95
CA ALA A 76 -6.99 14.92 1.10
C ALA A 76 -7.70 14.21 2.26
N VAL A 77 -7.19 13.04 2.68
CA VAL A 77 -7.73 12.25 3.78
C VAL A 77 -6.99 12.56 5.07
N PRO A 78 -7.68 12.91 6.18
CA PRO A 78 -7.05 13.21 7.46
C PRO A 78 -6.01 12.17 7.91
N CYS A 79 -4.89 12.64 8.45
CA CYS A 79 -3.84 11.79 9.00
C CYS A 79 -4.36 10.99 10.21
N GLY A 80 -4.02 9.70 10.28
CA GLY A 80 -4.48 8.80 11.35
C GLY A 80 -4.48 7.32 10.97
N ARG A 81 -4.48 6.45 11.99
CA ARG A 81 -4.54 4.98 11.87
C ARG A 81 -5.83 4.47 11.19
N THR A 82 -6.82 5.34 11.02
CA THR A 82 -8.11 5.03 10.41
C THR A 82 -7.97 4.53 8.97
N TYR A 83 -7.10 5.12 8.15
CA TYR A 83 -7.01 4.72 6.74
C TYR A 83 -6.53 3.27 6.57
N ALA A 84 -5.50 2.87 7.32
CA ALA A 84 -5.01 1.49 7.33
C ALA A 84 -6.09 0.51 7.81
N ARG A 85 -6.87 0.90 8.83
CA ARG A 85 -8.01 0.12 9.31
C ARG A 85 -9.10 -0.02 8.24
N LEU A 86 -9.49 1.06 7.58
CA LEU A 86 -10.49 1.05 6.52
C LEU A 86 -10.09 0.14 5.36
N VAL A 87 -8.83 0.22 4.91
CA VAL A 87 -8.28 -0.68 3.89
C VAL A 87 -8.31 -2.14 4.38
N THR A 88 -7.94 -2.40 5.64
CA THR A 88 -7.97 -3.74 6.23
C THR A 88 -9.39 -4.33 6.32
N GLU A 89 -10.39 -3.49 6.56
CA GLU A 89 -11.79 -3.91 6.68
C GLU A 89 -12.47 -4.12 5.32
N ASN A 90 -12.03 -3.42 4.26
CA ASN A 90 -12.75 -3.36 2.98
C ASN A 90 -12.00 -3.97 1.78
N VAL A 91 -10.67 -4.11 1.84
CA VAL A 91 -9.89 -4.77 0.78
C VAL A 91 -9.66 -6.24 1.15
N PRO A 92 -9.88 -7.23 0.27
CA PRO A 92 -9.62 -8.64 0.58
C PRO A 92 -8.18 -8.90 1.05
N ALA A 93 -8.00 -9.87 1.96
CA ALA A 93 -6.68 -10.17 2.52
C ALA A 93 -5.69 -10.63 1.44
N GLU A 94 -6.17 -11.33 0.43
CA GLU A 94 -5.41 -11.80 -0.73
C GLU A 94 -4.84 -10.62 -1.54
N GLU A 95 -5.64 -9.57 -1.75
CA GLU A 95 -5.21 -8.36 -2.45
C GLU A 95 -4.15 -7.58 -1.66
N ARG A 96 -4.39 -7.42 -0.35
CA ARG A 96 -3.42 -6.79 0.56
C ARG A 96 -2.10 -7.57 0.59
N ARG A 97 -2.19 -8.91 0.64
CA ARG A 97 -1.02 -9.81 0.64
C ARG A 97 -0.25 -9.69 -0.66
N ALA A 98 -0.91 -9.78 -1.82
CA ALA A 98 -0.26 -9.67 -3.12
C ALA A 98 0.48 -8.32 -3.29
N PHE A 99 -0.12 -7.23 -2.80
CA PHE A 99 0.54 -5.92 -2.79
C PHE A 99 1.76 -5.89 -1.87
N ALA A 100 1.62 -6.40 -0.64
CA ALA A 100 2.70 -6.47 0.33
C ALA A 100 3.89 -7.32 -0.17
N GLU A 101 3.62 -8.42 -0.86
CA GLU A 101 4.64 -9.25 -1.51
C GLU A 101 5.38 -8.49 -2.64
N SER A 102 4.66 -7.71 -3.45
CA SER A 102 5.27 -6.83 -4.45
C SER A 102 6.14 -5.75 -3.81
N LEU A 103 5.70 -5.15 -2.71
CA LEU A 103 6.48 -4.17 -1.95
C LEU A 103 7.79 -4.77 -1.45
N LEU A 104 7.74 -5.94 -0.80
CA LEU A 104 8.94 -6.62 -0.33
C LEU A 104 9.90 -7.00 -1.45
N HIS A 105 9.36 -7.44 -2.58
CA HIS A 105 10.18 -7.76 -3.74
C HIS A 105 10.98 -6.54 -4.21
N VAL A 106 10.34 -5.37 -4.27
CA VAL A 106 10.99 -4.11 -4.68
C VAL A 106 11.97 -3.63 -3.60
N ALA A 107 11.54 -3.56 -2.33
CA ALA A 107 12.35 -3.00 -1.25
C ALA A 107 13.62 -3.81 -0.94
N ALA A 108 13.61 -5.12 -1.20
CA ALA A 108 14.71 -5.99 -0.80
C ALA A 108 15.43 -6.69 -1.97
N GLU A 109 15.02 -6.44 -3.23
CA GLU A 109 15.52 -7.18 -4.41
C GLU A 109 15.55 -8.72 -4.20
N GLY A 110 14.61 -9.25 -3.42
CA GLY A 110 14.54 -10.67 -3.06
C GLY A 110 15.34 -11.11 -1.80
N ARG A 111 15.94 -10.19 -1.04
CA ARG A 111 16.67 -10.48 0.22
C ARG A 111 16.01 -9.84 1.44
N THR A 112 14.74 -10.13 1.67
CA THR A 112 14.00 -9.61 2.83
C THR A 112 14.33 -10.40 4.10
N ASP A 113 14.63 -9.73 5.22
CA ASP A 113 14.74 -10.38 6.53
C ASP A 113 13.37 -10.47 7.25
N PRO A 114 13.19 -11.37 8.24
CA PRO A 114 11.90 -11.58 8.89
C PRO A 114 11.30 -10.33 9.56
N TRP A 115 12.12 -9.41 10.07
CA TRP A 115 11.60 -8.20 10.71
C TRP A 115 11.00 -7.25 9.68
N THR A 116 11.67 -7.07 8.55
CA THR A 116 11.17 -6.28 7.41
C THR A 116 9.86 -6.87 6.90
N ALA A 117 9.79 -8.19 6.72
CA ALA A 117 8.56 -8.87 6.33
C ALA A 117 7.42 -8.65 7.32
N ALA A 118 7.69 -8.72 8.63
CA ALA A 118 6.68 -8.48 9.67
C ALA A 118 6.19 -7.03 9.71
N SER A 119 7.08 -6.04 9.50
CA SER A 119 6.71 -4.63 9.44
C SER A 119 5.82 -4.33 8.23
N VAL A 120 6.13 -4.89 7.06
CA VAL A 120 5.26 -4.76 5.89
C VAL A 120 3.93 -5.47 6.11
N ALA A 121 3.92 -6.69 6.65
CA ALA A 121 2.68 -7.40 6.98
C ALA A 121 1.79 -6.57 7.93
N ARG A 122 2.37 -5.93 8.94
CA ARG A 122 1.64 -5.06 9.88
C ARG A 122 1.04 -3.83 9.19
N ALA A 123 1.80 -3.17 8.33
CA ALA A 123 1.34 -1.99 7.59
C ALA A 123 0.10 -2.28 6.74
N PHE A 124 -0.04 -3.51 6.24
CA PHE A 124 -1.18 -3.96 5.43
C PHE A 124 -2.27 -4.72 6.21
N GLY A 125 -2.21 -4.72 7.55
CA GLY A 125 -3.22 -5.39 8.38
C GLY A 125 -3.22 -6.91 8.22
N LEU A 126 -2.03 -7.51 8.14
CA LEU A 126 -1.80 -8.94 7.96
C LEU A 126 -0.90 -9.53 9.08
N PRO A 127 -1.17 -9.29 10.38
CA PRO A 127 -0.24 -9.61 11.47
C PRO A 127 0.12 -11.10 11.60
N ASP A 128 -0.79 -11.99 11.19
CA ASP A 128 -0.61 -13.45 11.28
C ASP A 128 -0.15 -14.08 9.96
N VAL A 129 0.07 -13.27 8.92
CA VAL A 129 0.49 -13.76 7.60
C VAL A 129 1.99 -13.66 7.47
N ALA A 130 2.63 -14.82 7.31
CA ALA A 130 4.03 -14.88 6.91
C ALA A 130 4.18 -14.45 5.44
N LEU A 131 4.76 -13.26 5.23
CA LEU A 131 5.22 -12.82 3.91
C LEU A 131 6.55 -13.50 3.54
N PRO A 132 6.87 -13.64 2.25
CA PRO A 132 8.14 -14.21 1.80
C PRO A 132 9.33 -13.44 2.38
N HIS A 133 10.27 -14.18 2.97
CA HIS A 133 11.53 -13.65 3.48
C HIS A 133 12.63 -14.72 3.37
N ALA A 134 13.89 -14.30 3.28
CA ALA A 134 15.02 -15.20 3.41
C ALA A 134 15.02 -15.82 4.82
N ARG A 135 15.32 -17.12 4.93
CA ARG A 135 15.57 -17.73 6.24
C ARG A 135 16.93 -17.25 6.73
N ARG A 136 16.99 -16.74 7.97
CA ARG A 136 18.30 -16.53 8.64
C ARG A 136 18.98 -17.89 8.76
N ALA A 137 20.19 -17.98 8.22
CA ALA A 137 21.10 -19.10 8.44
C ALA A 137 21.59 -19.11 9.90
#